data_AF-A0A6B3EAE4-F1
#
_entry.id   AF-A0A6B3EAE4-F1
#
_cell.length_a   1.000
_cell.length_b   1.000
_cell.length_c   1.000
_cell.angle_alpha   90.00
_cell.angle_beta   90.00
_cell.angle_gamma   90.00
#
_symmetry.space_group_name_H-M   'P 1'
#
loop_
_entity.id
_entity.type
_entity.pdbx_description
1 polymer ?
#
loop_
_entity_poly.entity_id
_entity_poly.type
_entity_poly.pdbx_seq_one_letter_code
_entity_poly.pdbx_strand_id
1 'polypeptide(L)'
;FGHTNFATESSGRKSVRLNNTGEYVEFTSTTPTNSIVVRNSIPDAANGGGQDATLSLYADGKFVRKLDLSSKHSWLYGSTDDPEGLTNTPGGDARRLFDESNALLAQTYPEGTTFRLQRDAGDNASFYIVDLVDLEQVAPAKSKPAECTSITEYGAVPNDGIDDTDAIQRAVMADQNGQIACVWIPAGQWRQEQKIL
;
A
#
# COMPACT_ATOMS: atom_id res chain seq x y z
N PHE A 1 26.05 -16.94 -6.93
CA PHE A 1 24.74 -16.54 -7.49
C PHE A 1 24.47 -15.12 -7.02
N GLY A 2 24.08 -14.25 -7.95
CA GLY A 2 24.30 -12.81 -7.83
C GLY A 2 23.48 -12.16 -6.72
N HIS A 3 24.18 -11.40 -5.88
CA HIS A 3 23.62 -10.55 -4.83
C HIS A 3 22.44 -9.74 -5.37
N THR A 4 21.25 -10.01 -4.82
CA THR A 4 20.05 -9.21 -5.04
C THR A 4 20.34 -7.75 -4.70
N ASN A 5 19.91 -6.86 -5.58
CA ASN A 5 19.99 -5.42 -5.40
C ASN A 5 18.72 -4.75 -5.93
N PHE A 6 18.60 -3.44 -5.68
CA PHE A 6 17.42 -2.69 -6.10
C PHE A 6 17.13 -2.84 -7.60
N ALA A 7 18.14 -2.72 -8.46
CA ALA A 7 17.95 -2.86 -9.91
C ALA A 7 17.45 -4.26 -10.29
N THR A 8 17.99 -5.32 -9.69
CA THR A 8 17.52 -6.69 -9.99
C THR A 8 16.08 -6.94 -9.57
N GLU A 9 15.52 -6.20 -8.60
CA GLU A 9 14.12 -6.36 -8.16
C GLU A 9 13.17 -5.27 -8.67
N SER A 10 13.70 -4.26 -9.37
CA SER A 10 12.92 -3.17 -9.99
C SER A 10 12.23 -3.66 -11.27
N SER A 11 11.05 -3.11 -11.56
CA SER A 11 10.43 -3.20 -12.87
C SER A 11 11.35 -2.63 -13.94
N GLY A 12 11.42 -3.28 -15.11
CA GLY A 12 12.37 -2.91 -16.16
C GLY A 12 13.85 -2.93 -15.73
N ARG A 13 14.15 -3.50 -14.56
CA ARG A 13 15.45 -3.52 -13.88
C ARG A 13 16.06 -2.15 -13.61
N LYS A 14 15.23 -1.11 -13.44
CA LYS A 14 15.67 0.28 -13.21
C LYS A 14 14.70 0.99 -12.28
N SER A 15 15.23 1.84 -11.42
CA SER A 15 14.46 2.67 -10.49
C SER A 15 15.22 3.98 -10.20
N VAL A 16 14.53 4.96 -9.62
CA VAL A 16 15.10 6.25 -9.22
C VAL A 16 15.41 6.23 -7.73
N ARG A 17 16.63 6.64 -7.37
CA ARG A 17 17.06 6.75 -5.97
C ARG A 17 17.11 8.22 -5.54
N LEU A 18 16.43 8.53 -4.43
CA LEU A 18 16.43 9.84 -3.78
C LEU A 18 17.21 9.77 -2.47
N ASN A 19 18.43 10.34 -2.44
CA ASN A 19 19.34 10.41 -1.30
C ASN A 19 19.32 11.76 -0.57
N ASN A 20 18.87 12.84 -1.22
CA ASN A 20 18.95 14.19 -0.65
C ASN A 20 17.60 14.90 -0.69
N THR A 21 17.39 15.80 0.27
CA THR A 21 16.23 16.70 0.26
C THR A 21 16.22 17.52 -1.03
N GLY A 22 15.05 17.61 -1.66
CA GLY A 22 14.83 18.27 -2.95
C GLY A 22 15.00 17.37 -4.17
N GLU A 23 15.53 16.14 -4.02
CA GLU A 23 15.53 15.17 -5.12
C GLU A 23 14.11 14.63 -5.36
N TYR A 24 13.77 14.42 -6.62
CA TYR A 24 12.45 13.98 -7.02
C TYR A 24 12.45 13.09 -8.27
N VAL A 25 11.32 12.42 -8.48
CA VAL A 25 10.91 11.88 -9.77
C VAL A 25 9.56 12.51 -10.15
N GLU A 26 9.41 12.82 -11.44
CA GLU A 26 8.24 13.52 -11.97
C GLU A 26 7.70 12.78 -13.20
N PHE A 27 6.39 12.70 -13.29
CA PHE A 27 5.66 11.98 -14.34
C PHE A 27 4.37 12.71 -14.67
N THR A 28 3.87 12.53 -15.89
CA THR A 28 2.65 13.16 -16.39
C THR A 28 1.55 12.12 -16.50
N SER A 29 0.37 12.39 -15.93
CA SER A 29 -0.76 11.47 -16.04
C SER A 29 -1.25 11.36 -17.48
N THR A 30 -1.56 10.14 -17.91
CA THR A 30 -2.14 9.84 -19.24
C THR A 30 -3.66 9.60 -19.17
N THR A 31 -4.23 9.74 -17.98
CA THR A 31 -5.66 9.61 -17.69
C THR A 31 -6.01 10.59 -16.55
N PRO A 32 -7.30 10.93 -16.36
CA PRO A 32 -7.72 11.55 -15.11
C PRO A 32 -7.33 10.65 -13.93
N THR A 33 -7.00 11.24 -12.78
CA THR A 33 -6.39 10.49 -11.67
C THR A 33 -6.91 11.00 -10.33
N ASN A 34 -7.37 10.08 -9.47
CA ASN A 34 -7.66 10.37 -8.06
C ASN A 34 -7.08 9.30 -7.11
N SER A 35 -6.29 8.35 -7.61
CA SER A 35 -5.50 7.44 -6.77
C SER A 35 -4.08 7.30 -7.31
N ILE A 36 -3.19 6.89 -6.42
CA ILE A 36 -1.80 6.59 -6.73
C ILE A 36 -1.38 5.34 -5.96
N VAL A 37 -0.64 4.45 -6.64
CA VAL A 37 0.15 3.38 -6.01
C VAL A 37 1.61 3.63 -6.37
N VAL A 38 2.50 3.58 -5.39
CA VAL A 38 3.94 3.76 -5.57
C VAL A 38 4.65 2.50 -5.13
N ARG A 39 5.28 1.79 -6.06
CA ARG A 39 6.20 0.70 -5.72
C ARG A 39 7.52 1.32 -5.30
N ASN A 40 7.86 1.14 -4.03
CA ASN A 40 8.95 1.86 -3.40
C ASN A 40 9.80 0.98 -2.47
N SER A 41 10.97 1.49 -2.11
CA SER A 41 11.80 0.91 -1.06
C SER A 41 12.36 2.02 -0.18
N ILE A 42 12.17 1.88 1.12
CA ILE A 42 12.87 2.61 2.17
C ILE A 42 13.72 1.60 2.96
N PRO A 43 14.74 2.04 3.73
CA PRO A 43 15.58 1.13 4.50
C PRO A 43 14.74 0.29 5.49
N ASP A 44 15.22 -0.90 5.80
CA ASP A 44 14.78 -1.64 6.99
C ASP A 44 15.26 -0.95 8.28
N ALA A 45 14.66 -1.30 9.41
CA ALA A 45 15.19 -0.99 10.73
C ALA A 45 16.44 -1.83 11.05
N ALA A 46 17.30 -1.32 11.94
CA ALA A 46 18.59 -1.94 12.25
C ALA A 46 18.49 -3.40 12.77
N ASN A 47 17.39 -3.74 13.46
CA ASN A 47 17.12 -5.08 13.97
C ASN A 47 16.03 -5.82 13.18
N GLY A 48 15.64 -5.29 12.02
CA GLY A 48 14.49 -5.79 11.26
C GLY A 48 13.16 -5.29 11.78
N GLY A 49 12.08 -5.78 11.16
CA GLY A 49 10.70 -5.41 11.49
C GLY A 49 10.21 -4.14 10.80
N GLY A 50 11.04 -3.53 9.94
CA GLY A 50 10.70 -2.34 9.18
C GLY A 50 10.66 -1.05 9.98
N GLN A 51 10.44 0.02 9.25
CA GLN A 51 10.22 1.36 9.75
C GLN A 51 9.22 2.08 8.85
N ASP A 52 8.63 3.14 9.36
CA ASP A 52 7.73 4.00 8.60
C ASP A 52 8.44 5.30 8.20
N ALA A 53 8.10 5.81 7.03
CA ALA A 53 8.57 7.09 6.53
C ALA A 53 7.47 7.76 5.71
N THR A 54 7.75 8.99 5.25
CA THR A 54 6.88 9.69 4.31
C THR A 54 7.64 10.09 3.06
N LEU A 55 6.90 10.27 1.96
CA LEU A 55 7.38 10.86 0.71
C LEU A 55 6.35 11.86 0.21
N SER A 56 6.79 13.07 -0.13
CA SER A 56 5.89 14.17 -0.47
C SER A 56 5.41 14.07 -1.92
N LEU A 57 4.09 14.17 -2.11
CA LEU A 57 3.41 14.15 -3.41
C LEU A 57 3.00 15.58 -3.79
N TYR A 58 3.31 15.94 -5.02
CA TYR A 58 2.91 17.20 -5.66
C TYR A 58 2.12 16.93 -6.93
N ALA A 59 1.25 17.87 -7.29
CA ALA A 59 0.54 17.92 -8.57
C ALA A 59 0.65 19.34 -9.14
N ASP A 60 1.13 19.48 -10.37
CA ASP A 60 1.43 20.75 -11.04
C ASP A 60 2.25 21.71 -10.16
N GLY A 61 3.27 21.16 -9.50
CA GLY A 61 4.17 21.88 -8.59
C GLY A 61 3.56 22.29 -7.24
N LYS A 62 2.30 21.94 -6.96
CA LYS A 62 1.64 22.22 -5.68
C LYS A 62 1.65 21.00 -4.78
N PHE A 63 1.98 21.19 -3.51
CA PHE A 63 1.93 20.12 -2.52
C PHE A 63 0.50 19.57 -2.39
N VAL A 64 0.37 18.24 -2.47
CA VAL A 64 -0.91 17.53 -2.35
C VAL A 64 -1.02 16.91 -0.96
N ARG A 65 -0.08 16.03 -0.62
CA ARG A 65 -0.01 15.32 0.66
C ARG A 65 1.34 14.63 0.83
N LYS A 66 1.60 14.11 2.02
CA LYS A 66 2.58 13.04 2.22
C LYS A 66 1.94 11.68 1.97
N LEU A 67 2.69 10.79 1.33
CA LEU A 67 2.40 9.37 1.24
C LEU A 67 3.08 8.67 2.40
N ASP A 68 2.38 7.74 3.05
CA ASP A 68 2.94 6.91 4.11
C ASP A 68 3.61 5.69 3.46
N LEU A 69 4.88 5.48 3.76
CA LEU A 69 5.71 4.38 3.27
C LEU A 69 6.10 3.51 4.46
N SER A 70 6.21 2.20 4.25
CA SER A 70 6.68 1.27 5.28
C SER A 70 7.63 0.23 4.69
N SER A 71 8.64 -0.18 5.46
CA SER A 71 9.46 -1.35 5.15
C SER A 71 9.04 -2.61 5.91
N LYS A 72 7.94 -2.56 6.68
CA LYS A 72 7.47 -3.67 7.53
C LYS A 72 7.22 -4.98 6.78
N HIS A 73 6.80 -4.91 5.51
CA HIS A 73 6.48 -6.08 4.69
C HIS A 73 7.50 -6.33 3.56
N SER A 74 8.58 -5.55 3.52
CA SER A 74 9.74 -5.79 2.67
C SER A 74 10.91 -6.33 3.50
N TRP A 75 12.08 -6.49 2.87
CA TRP A 75 13.32 -6.92 3.50
C TRP A 75 13.25 -8.31 4.14
N LEU A 76 13.47 -9.31 3.30
CA LEU A 76 13.77 -10.67 3.74
C LEU A 76 15.26 -10.96 3.58
N TYR A 77 15.77 -11.80 4.47
CA TYR A 77 17.18 -12.06 4.64
C TYR A 77 17.45 -13.55 4.65
N GLY A 78 18.47 -14.00 3.93
CA GLY A 78 18.89 -15.39 3.93
C GLY A 78 19.79 -15.74 2.75
N SER A 79 20.42 -16.92 2.83
CA SER A 79 21.31 -17.45 1.78
C SER A 79 20.70 -18.64 1.01
N THR A 80 19.39 -18.85 1.15
CA THR A 80 18.64 -19.94 0.51
C THR A 80 17.57 -19.36 -0.42
N ASP A 81 17.11 -20.17 -1.37
CA ASP A 81 15.99 -19.85 -2.25
C ASP A 81 14.65 -20.33 -1.70
N ASP A 82 14.66 -21.13 -0.63
CA ASP A 82 13.46 -21.57 0.08
C ASP A 82 12.79 -20.36 0.77
N PRO A 83 11.53 -20.01 0.43
CA PRO A 83 10.82 -18.92 1.08
C PRO A 83 10.72 -19.07 2.60
N GLU A 84 10.61 -20.31 3.10
CA GLU A 84 10.49 -20.58 4.54
C GLU A 84 11.83 -20.46 5.29
N GLY A 85 12.94 -20.49 4.54
CA GLY A 85 14.29 -20.29 5.09
C GLY A 85 14.73 -18.83 5.14
N LEU A 86 13.86 -17.89 4.75
CA LEU A 86 14.10 -16.46 4.85
C LEU A 86 13.62 -15.90 6.19
N THR A 87 14.29 -14.85 6.66
CA THR A 87 13.99 -14.21 7.94
C THR A 87 13.77 -12.71 7.74
N ASN A 88 13.05 -12.09 8.66
CA ASN A 88 12.89 -10.63 8.77
C ASN A 88 13.91 -9.99 9.73
N THR A 89 14.93 -10.75 10.15
CA THR A 89 16.07 -10.27 10.93
C THR A 89 17.25 -10.01 9.98
N PRO A 90 17.84 -8.80 9.98
CA PRO A 90 18.95 -8.46 9.11
C PRO A 90 20.14 -9.42 9.22
N GLY A 91 20.59 -9.93 8.08
CA GLY A 91 21.72 -10.86 7.96
C GLY A 91 21.76 -11.52 6.58
N GLY A 92 22.85 -12.20 6.21
CA GLY A 92 22.95 -12.85 4.89
C GLY A 92 22.66 -11.91 3.71
N ASP A 93 22.06 -12.43 2.64
CA ASP A 93 21.65 -11.64 1.47
C ASP A 93 20.22 -11.09 1.63
N ALA A 94 20.05 -9.79 1.39
CA ALA A 94 18.76 -9.09 1.45
C ALA A 94 18.00 -9.21 0.13
N ARG A 95 16.69 -9.48 0.19
CA ARG A 95 15.78 -9.63 -0.95
C ARG A 95 14.38 -9.15 -0.59
N ARG A 96 13.44 -9.14 -1.55
CA ARG A 96 12.09 -8.57 -1.35
C ARG A 96 12.20 -7.11 -0.90
N LEU A 97 13.02 -6.36 -1.60
CA LEU A 97 13.46 -5.02 -1.20
C LEU A 97 12.38 -3.96 -1.37
N PHE A 98 11.31 -4.25 -2.12
CA PHE A 98 10.25 -3.31 -2.43
C PHE A 98 8.93 -3.70 -1.76
N ASP A 99 8.16 -2.66 -1.44
CA ASP A 99 6.77 -2.73 -1.03
C ASP A 99 5.95 -1.74 -1.88
N GLU A 100 4.64 -1.70 -1.70
CA GLU A 100 3.75 -0.75 -2.35
C GLU A 100 3.05 0.14 -1.32
N SER A 101 2.90 1.41 -1.65
CA SER A 101 2.17 2.38 -0.84
C SER A 101 1.12 3.06 -1.69
N ASN A 102 -0.11 3.18 -1.19
CA ASN A 102 -1.23 3.71 -1.96
C ASN A 102 -1.91 4.89 -1.25
N ALA A 103 -2.51 5.77 -2.04
CA ALA A 103 -3.36 6.83 -1.53
C ALA A 103 -4.51 7.14 -2.49
N LEU A 104 -5.72 7.29 -1.92
CA LEU A 104 -6.79 8.02 -2.58
C LEU A 104 -6.59 9.53 -2.34
N LEU A 105 -6.78 10.33 -3.39
CA LEU A 105 -6.63 11.78 -3.38
C LEU A 105 -7.99 12.44 -3.16
N ALA A 106 -7.99 13.64 -2.57
CA ALA A 106 -9.21 14.35 -2.22
C ALA A 106 -10.02 14.84 -3.44
N GLN A 107 -9.42 14.85 -4.62
CA GLN A 107 -10.03 15.29 -5.87
C GLN A 107 -9.47 14.51 -7.05
N THR A 108 -10.19 14.55 -8.17
CA THR A 108 -9.70 14.07 -9.47
C THR A 108 -8.89 15.17 -10.16
N TYR A 109 -7.66 14.84 -10.51
CA TYR A 109 -6.80 15.63 -11.37
C TYR A 109 -7.03 15.26 -12.84
N PRO A 110 -7.00 16.22 -13.78
CA PRO A 110 -7.18 15.93 -15.19
C PRO A 110 -5.99 15.13 -15.76
N GLU A 111 -6.20 14.50 -16.92
CA GLU A 111 -5.10 14.01 -17.77
C GLU A 111 -4.11 15.15 -18.07
N GLY A 112 -2.82 14.84 -18.15
CA GLY A 112 -1.75 15.81 -18.36
C GLY A 112 -1.26 16.49 -17.08
N THR A 113 -1.83 16.16 -15.92
CA THR A 113 -1.34 16.64 -14.61
C THR A 113 0.06 16.11 -14.38
N THR A 114 0.98 16.98 -13.98
CA THR A 114 2.35 16.58 -13.63
C THR A 114 2.42 16.24 -12.15
N PHE A 115 2.59 14.96 -11.85
CA PHE A 115 2.76 14.46 -10.51
C PHE A 115 4.25 14.30 -10.19
N ARG A 116 4.63 14.70 -8.98
CA ARG A 116 6.01 14.60 -8.50
C ARG A 116 6.05 13.95 -7.13
N LEU A 117 6.92 12.96 -6.99
CA LEU A 117 7.32 12.38 -5.72
C LEU A 117 8.67 12.97 -5.33
N GLN A 118 8.71 13.73 -4.24
CA GLN A 118 9.88 14.50 -3.82
C GLN A 118 10.21 14.19 -2.36
N ARG A 119 11.51 14.04 -2.07
CA ARG A 119 12.00 13.96 -0.70
C ARG A 119 12.12 15.37 -0.13
N ASP A 120 11.17 15.76 0.72
CA ASP A 120 11.16 17.07 1.37
C ASP A 120 11.85 17.07 2.74
N ALA A 121 11.92 18.26 3.35
CA ALA A 121 12.23 18.38 4.77
C ALA A 121 11.15 17.64 5.59
N GLY A 122 11.57 16.65 6.37
CA GLY A 122 10.69 15.76 7.14
C GLY A 122 10.40 14.41 6.47
N ASP A 123 10.88 14.19 5.23
CA ASP A 123 10.95 12.87 4.60
C ASP A 123 12.30 12.24 5.00
N ASN A 124 12.28 11.55 6.14
CA ASN A 124 13.48 11.27 6.94
C ASN A 124 14.13 9.90 6.69
N ALA A 125 13.63 9.07 5.79
CA ALA A 125 14.34 7.83 5.45
C ALA A 125 15.71 8.15 4.86
N SER A 126 16.72 7.32 5.14
CA SER A 126 18.09 7.59 4.66
C SER A 126 18.18 7.57 3.13
N PHE A 127 17.32 6.77 2.47
CA PHE A 127 17.09 6.80 1.03
C PHE A 127 15.65 6.44 0.69
N TYR A 128 15.26 6.76 -0.54
CA TYR A 128 14.04 6.30 -1.16
C TYR A 128 14.39 5.71 -2.52
N ILE A 129 13.84 4.55 -2.86
CA ILE A 129 13.85 4.02 -4.21
C ILE A 129 12.44 4.04 -4.74
N VAL A 130 12.21 4.71 -5.86
CA VAL A 130 10.93 4.73 -6.56
C VAL A 130 11.09 3.92 -7.84
N ASP A 131 10.34 2.82 -7.95
CA ASP A 131 10.40 1.91 -9.09
C ASP A 131 9.39 2.29 -10.17
N LEU A 132 8.11 2.22 -9.81
CA LEU A 132 7.00 2.58 -10.70
C LEU A 132 5.89 3.26 -9.91
N VAL A 133 5.00 3.90 -10.67
CA VAL A 133 3.78 4.51 -10.16
C VAL A 133 2.61 4.09 -11.04
N ASP A 134 1.54 3.63 -10.41
CA ASP A 134 0.25 3.42 -11.07
C ASP A 134 -0.71 4.55 -10.70
N LEU A 135 -1.34 5.14 -11.71
CA LEU A 135 -2.33 6.20 -11.58
C LEU A 135 -3.68 5.72 -12.10
N GLU A 136 -4.73 5.94 -11.33
CA GLU A 136 -6.08 5.51 -11.68
C GLU A 136 -7.14 6.58 -11.33
N GLN A 137 -8.21 6.61 -12.11
CA GLN A 137 -9.46 7.26 -11.75
C GLN A 137 -10.40 6.24 -11.10
N VAL A 138 -10.32 6.13 -9.78
CA VAL A 138 -11.22 5.29 -8.97
C VAL A 138 -12.63 5.86 -9.02
N ALA A 139 -13.61 5.00 -9.34
CA ALA A 139 -15.02 5.34 -9.31
C ALA A 139 -15.53 5.55 -7.86
N PRO A 140 -16.62 6.30 -7.65
CA PRO A 140 -17.23 6.43 -6.33
C PRO A 140 -17.59 5.07 -5.71
N ALA A 141 -17.56 5.00 -4.37
CA ALA A 141 -18.00 3.82 -3.64
C ALA A 141 -19.44 3.45 -4.04
N LYS A 142 -19.66 2.16 -4.31
CA LYS A 142 -20.99 1.65 -4.68
C LYS A 142 -21.95 1.72 -3.50
N SER A 143 -23.23 1.96 -3.78
CA SER A 143 -24.30 1.80 -2.80
C SER A 143 -24.62 0.33 -2.56
N LYS A 144 -25.00 -0.01 -1.32
CA LYS A 144 -25.50 -1.34 -0.97
C LYS A 144 -26.69 -1.74 -1.86
N PRO A 145 -26.66 -2.89 -2.55
CA PRO A 145 -27.84 -3.44 -3.22
C PRO A 145 -28.99 -3.67 -2.23
N ALA A 146 -30.24 -3.55 -2.70
CA ALA A 146 -31.41 -3.63 -1.81
C ALA A 146 -31.54 -5.00 -1.13
N GLU A 147 -31.16 -6.05 -1.86
CA GLU A 147 -31.22 -7.46 -1.48
C GLU A 147 -30.10 -7.91 -0.54
N CYS A 148 -28.98 -7.19 -0.46
CA CYS A 148 -27.86 -7.57 0.40
C CYS A 148 -28.04 -7.07 1.83
N THR A 149 -27.49 -7.80 2.79
CA THR A 149 -27.45 -7.44 4.21
C THR A 149 -26.04 -6.99 4.58
N SER A 150 -25.90 -5.89 5.31
CA SER A 150 -24.57 -5.37 5.65
C SER A 150 -23.95 -6.05 6.86
N ILE A 151 -22.62 -6.23 6.86
CA ILE A 151 -21.88 -6.69 8.05
C ILE A 151 -22.08 -5.80 9.29
N THR A 152 -22.47 -4.53 9.11
CA THR A 152 -22.81 -3.62 10.23
C THR A 152 -24.08 -4.04 10.96
N GLU A 153 -25.01 -4.72 10.28
CA GLU A 153 -26.21 -5.29 10.91
C GLU A 153 -25.85 -6.49 11.82
N TYR A 154 -24.68 -7.08 11.59
CA TYR A 154 -24.07 -8.09 12.45
C TYR A 154 -23.13 -7.48 13.50
N GLY A 155 -23.01 -6.14 13.59
CA GLY A 155 -22.24 -5.46 14.63
C GLY A 155 -20.80 -5.13 14.27
N ALA A 156 -20.39 -5.30 13.01
CA ALA A 156 -19.10 -4.78 12.54
C ALA A 156 -19.14 -3.24 12.58
N VAL A 157 -18.02 -2.60 12.96
CA VAL A 157 -17.91 -1.13 13.02
C VAL A 157 -16.67 -0.68 12.24
N PRO A 158 -16.83 0.15 11.20
CA PRO A 158 -15.69 0.52 10.37
C PRO A 158 -14.76 1.51 11.07
N ASN A 159 -13.46 1.35 10.86
CA ASN A 159 -12.39 2.26 11.27
C ASN A 159 -12.22 2.42 12.78
N ASP A 160 -12.70 1.50 13.62
CA ASP A 160 -12.55 1.58 15.07
C ASP A 160 -11.32 0.81 15.60
N GLY A 161 -10.68 0.00 14.73
CA GLY A 161 -9.52 -0.82 15.07
C GLY A 161 -9.84 -2.03 15.95
N ILE A 162 -11.12 -2.33 16.18
CA ILE A 162 -11.62 -3.48 16.95
C ILE A 162 -11.86 -4.63 15.98
N ASP A 163 -11.64 -5.87 16.44
CA ASP A 163 -11.83 -7.07 15.63
C ASP A 163 -13.30 -7.27 15.22
N ASP A 164 -13.56 -7.31 13.91
CA ASP A 164 -14.86 -7.53 13.27
C ASP A 164 -15.08 -8.99 12.85
N THR A 165 -14.12 -9.90 13.13
CA THR A 165 -14.15 -11.30 12.67
C THR A 165 -15.50 -11.98 12.97
N ASP A 166 -16.03 -11.84 14.18
CA ASP A 166 -17.31 -12.47 14.56
C ASP A 166 -18.50 -11.92 13.76
N ALA A 167 -18.54 -10.61 13.51
CA ALA A 167 -19.60 -9.99 12.73
C ALA A 167 -19.56 -10.44 11.26
N ILE A 168 -18.36 -10.48 10.66
CA ILE A 168 -18.14 -10.96 9.30
C ILE A 168 -18.53 -12.45 9.21
N GLN A 169 -18.11 -13.27 10.17
CA GLN A 169 -18.43 -14.70 10.23
C GLN A 169 -19.94 -14.95 10.31
N ARG A 170 -20.67 -14.19 11.15
CA ARG A 170 -22.14 -14.30 11.26
C ARG A 170 -22.85 -13.89 9.97
N ALA A 171 -22.38 -12.85 9.28
CA ALA A 171 -22.94 -12.46 7.99
C ALA A 171 -22.77 -13.54 6.93
N VAL A 172 -21.56 -14.12 6.83
CA VAL A 172 -21.26 -15.22 5.88
C VAL A 172 -22.08 -16.47 6.18
N MET A 173 -22.22 -16.86 7.45
CA MET A 173 -23.07 -18.00 7.83
C MET A 173 -24.55 -17.77 7.51
N ALA A 174 -25.06 -16.55 7.68
CA ALA A 174 -26.44 -16.23 7.33
C ALA A 174 -26.69 -16.39 5.82
N ASP A 175 -25.74 -15.97 4.99
CA ASP A 175 -25.79 -16.16 3.54
C ASP A 175 -25.75 -17.65 3.16
N GLN A 176 -24.80 -18.41 3.72
CA GLN A 176 -24.68 -19.86 3.49
C GLN A 176 -25.94 -20.64 3.92
N ASN A 177 -26.62 -20.19 4.97
CA ASN A 177 -27.86 -20.79 5.46
C ASN A 177 -29.12 -20.31 4.70
N GLY A 178 -28.97 -19.45 3.68
CA GLY A 178 -30.07 -18.91 2.88
C GLY A 178 -30.97 -17.92 3.62
N GLN A 179 -30.46 -17.29 4.68
CA GLN A 179 -31.21 -16.31 5.49
C GLN A 179 -31.16 -14.90 4.88
N ILE A 180 -30.09 -14.60 4.15
CA ILE A 180 -29.88 -13.37 3.38
C ILE A 180 -29.49 -13.73 1.95
N ALA A 181 -29.66 -12.81 1.00
CA ALA A 181 -29.36 -13.06 -0.40
C ALA A 181 -27.90 -12.80 -0.79
N CYS A 182 -27.22 -11.91 -0.03
CA CYS A 182 -25.80 -11.60 -0.19
C CYS A 182 -25.28 -10.81 1.02
N VAL A 183 -23.97 -10.94 1.27
CA VAL A 183 -23.24 -10.10 2.24
C VAL A 183 -22.76 -8.81 1.58
N TRP A 184 -22.99 -7.67 2.24
CA TRP A 184 -22.44 -6.38 1.84
C TRP A 184 -21.41 -5.85 2.84
N ILE A 185 -20.21 -5.54 2.35
CA ILE A 185 -19.14 -4.88 3.10
C ILE A 185 -19.11 -3.41 2.66
N PRO A 186 -19.56 -2.45 3.49
CA PRO A 186 -19.52 -1.04 3.14
C PRO A 186 -18.09 -0.49 3.14
N ALA A 187 -17.93 0.71 2.59
CA ALA A 187 -16.65 1.43 2.64
C ALA A 187 -16.19 1.62 4.10
N GLY A 188 -14.93 1.29 4.37
CA GLY A 188 -14.33 1.36 5.69
C GLY A 188 -13.15 0.40 5.83
N GLN A 189 -12.40 0.54 6.91
CA GLN A 189 -11.43 -0.45 7.36
C GLN A 189 -12.08 -1.37 8.39
N TRP A 190 -11.88 -2.67 8.22
CA TRP A 190 -12.47 -3.71 9.06
C TRP A 190 -11.33 -4.62 9.52
N ARG A 191 -11.18 -4.83 10.82
CA ARG A 191 -10.09 -5.66 11.34
C ARG A 191 -10.55 -7.10 11.39
N GLN A 192 -9.76 -8.00 10.81
CA GLN A 192 -10.03 -9.44 10.83
C GLN A 192 -8.78 -10.16 11.34
N GLU A 193 -8.91 -10.86 12.46
CA GLU A 193 -7.78 -11.55 13.11
C GLU A 193 -7.77 -13.07 12.90
N GLN A 194 -8.88 -13.64 12.42
CA GLN A 194 -8.98 -15.07 12.19
C GLN A 194 -9.52 -15.37 10.79
N LYS A 195 -9.37 -16.62 10.35
CA LYS A 195 -9.96 -17.09 9.09
C LYS A 195 -11.48 -17.09 9.23
N ILE A 196 -12.15 -16.60 8.18
CA ILE A 196 -13.58 -16.80 7.98
C ILE A 196 -13.78 -18.20 7.38
N LEU A 197 -14.80 -18.93 7.86
CA LEU A 197 -15.11 -20.31 7.47
C LEU A 197 -15.42 -20.47 5.97
#